data_AF-A0A8T7A2W3-F1
#
_entry.id   AF-A0A8T7A2W3-F1
#
_cell.length_a   1.000
_cell.length_b   1.000
_cell.length_c   1.000
_cell.angle_alpha   90.00
_cell.angle_beta   90.00
_cell.angle_gamma   90.00
#
_symmetry.space_group_name_H-M   'P 1'
#
loop_
_entity.id
_entity.type
_entity.pdbx_description
1 polymer ?
#
loop_
_entity_poly.entity_id
_entity_poly.type
_entity_poly.pdbx_seq_one_letter_code
_entity_poly.pdbx_strand_id
1 'polypeptide(L)' 'MNLDKVLQNNESVSFMFFLSGKLWYRTESGFKFPVPIKGSGQSVFLNEDRVNRFYPYIKAHAEKLEKAKAA' A
#
# COMPACT_ATOMS: atom_id res chain seq x y z
N MET A 1 -7.61 11.34 -2.55
CA MET A 1 -6.87 10.52 -3.53
C MET A 1 -7.89 9.71 -4.32
N ASN A 2 -7.86 9.75 -5.66
CA ASN A 2 -8.78 8.95 -6.48
C ASN A 2 -8.13 7.57 -6.73
N LEU A 3 -8.57 6.56 -5.98
CA LEU A 3 -8.00 5.21 -5.98
C LEU A 3 -8.20 4.49 -7.33
N ASP A 4 -9.25 4.80 -8.06
CA ASP A 4 -9.54 4.16 -9.35
C ASP A 4 -8.55 4.60 -10.43
N LYS A 5 -8.10 5.87 -10.37
CA LYS A 5 -7.05 6.38 -11.26
C LYS A 5 -5.68 5.72 -11.01
N VAL A 6 -5.39 5.37 -9.76
CA VAL A 6 -4.13 4.69 -9.39
C VAL A 6 -4.03 3.32 -10.07
N LEU A 7 -5.15 2.58 -10.16
CA LEU A 7 -5.20 1.29 -10.85
C LEU A 7 -5.11 1.42 -12.38
N GLN A 8 -5.66 2.49 -12.95
CA GLN A 8 -5.68 2.70 -14.41
C GLN A 8 -4.31 3.08 -14.98
N ASN A 9 -3.44 3.70 -14.18
CA ASN A 9 -2.16 4.21 -14.64
C ASN A 9 -1.03 3.17 -14.65
N ASN A 10 -1.30 1.89 -14.38
CA ASN A 10 -0.28 0.85 -14.21
C ASN A 10 0.81 1.25 -13.20
N GLU A 11 0.44 2.01 -12.16
CA GLU A 11 1.38 2.56 -11.18
C GLU A 11 2.16 1.42 -10.49
N SER A 12 3.45 1.62 -10.25
CA SER A 12 4.25 0.73 -9.43
C SER A 12 4.26 1.16 -7.96
N VAL A 13 4.63 0.24 -7.08
CA VAL A 13 4.92 0.54 -5.68
C VAL A 13 6.33 0.10 -5.34
N SER A 14 7.05 0.94 -4.59
CA SER A 14 8.40 0.64 -4.13
C SER A 14 8.41 0.34 -2.64
N PHE A 15 9.09 -0.73 -2.25
CA PHE A 15 9.38 -1.03 -0.86
C PHE A 15 10.25 0.07 -0.25
N MET A 16 9.92 0.48 0.98
CA MET A 16 10.66 1.48 1.72
C MET A 16 11.45 0.87 2.86
N PHE A 17 10.76 0.20 3.79
CA PHE A 17 11.35 -0.38 5.00
C PHE A 17 10.36 -1.33 5.68
N PHE A 18 10.85 -2.13 6.63
CA PHE A 18 10.04 -2.96 7.50
C PHE A 18 10.04 -2.39 8.92
N LEU A 19 8.86 -2.26 9.53
CA LEU A 19 8.72 -1.81 10.91
C LEU A 19 7.52 -2.45 11.59
N SER A 20 7.73 -3.04 12.76
CA SER A 20 6.66 -3.57 13.64
C SER A 20 5.69 -4.53 12.91
N GLY A 21 6.23 -5.50 12.16
CA GLY A 21 5.41 -6.50 11.46
C GLY A 21 4.72 -5.97 10.21
N LYS A 22 5.13 -4.81 9.68
CA LYS A 22 4.55 -4.20 8.48
C LYS A 22 5.65 -3.83 7.48
N LEU A 23 5.45 -4.24 6.24
CA LEU A 23 6.23 -3.77 5.09
C LEU A 23 5.63 -2.43 4.65
N TRP A 24 6.45 -1.39 4.61
CA TRP A 24 6.02 -0.07 4.14
C TRP A 24 6.36 0.09 2.67
N TYR A 25 5.34 0.46 1.89
CA TYR A 25 5.44 0.72 0.47
C TYR A 25 5.06 2.15 0.16
N ARG A 26 5.54 2.64 -0.99
CA ARG A 26 5.22 3.95 -1.54
C ARG A 26 4.77 3.81 -2.99
N THR A 27 3.65 4.43 -3.35
CA THR A 27 3.24 4.57 -4.76
C THR A 27 4.13 5.59 -5.48
N GLU A 28 4.15 5.60 -6.81
CA GLU A 28 4.88 6.62 -7.59
C GLU A 28 4.43 8.04 -7.24
N SER A 29 3.12 8.22 -7.01
CA SER A 29 2.50 9.46 -6.53
C SER A 29 2.86 9.86 -5.09
N GLY A 30 3.64 9.03 -4.38
CA GLY A 30 4.18 9.33 -3.06
C GLY A 30 3.31 8.89 -1.88
N PHE A 31 2.17 8.24 -2.13
CA PHE A 31 1.31 7.73 -1.06
C PHE A 31 1.98 6.53 -0.37
N LYS A 32 2.09 6.60 0.96
CA LYS A 32 2.74 5.56 1.77
C LYS A 32 1.69 4.74 2.48
N PHE A 33 1.86 3.42 2.49
CA PHE A 33 0.92 2.52 3.13
C PHE A 33 1.61 1.28 3.72
N PRO A 34 1.09 0.75 4.84
CA PRO A 34 1.63 -0.47 5.45
C PRO A 34 0.94 -1.73 4.92
N VAL A 35 1.72 -2.81 4.78
CA VAL A 35 1.26 -4.16 4.46
C VAL A 35 1.64 -5.09 5.61
N PRO A 36 0.67 -5.65 6.37
CA PRO A 36 0.97 -6.57 7.46
C PRO A 36 1.51 -7.89 6.91
N ILE A 37 2.55 -8.44 7.54
CA ILE A 37 3.08 -9.78 7.20
C ILE A 37 2.29 -10.91 7.88
N LYS A 38 1.36 -10.58 8.77
CA LYS A 38 0.54 -11.59 9.44
C LYS A 38 -0.39 -12.23 8.41
N GLY A 39 -0.21 -13.53 8.19
CA GLY A 39 -1.01 -14.31 7.25
C GLY A 39 -0.49 -14.27 5.80
N SER A 40 0.70 -13.74 5.54
CA SER A 40 1.25 -13.70 4.17
C SER A 40 1.80 -15.04 3.67
N GLY A 41 1.96 -16.05 4.53
CA GLY A 41 2.40 -17.39 4.14
C GLY A 41 3.76 -17.36 3.41
N GLN A 42 3.84 -18.02 2.24
CA GLN A 42 5.02 -18.05 1.37
C GLN A 42 5.01 -16.93 0.29
N SER A 43 4.24 -15.86 0.49
CA SER A 43 4.18 -14.76 -0.47
C SER A 43 5.54 -14.06 -0.60
N VAL A 44 5.98 -13.86 -1.85
CA VAL A 44 7.16 -13.04 -2.17
C VAL A 44 6.74 -11.58 -2.31
N PHE A 45 7.47 -10.67 -1.67
CA PHE A 45 7.28 -9.23 -1.78
C PHE A 45 8.53 -8.63 -2.42
N LEU A 46 8.36 -7.96 -3.55
CA LEU A 46 9.48 -7.40 -4.32
C LEU A 46 9.79 -5.97 -3.87
N ASN A 47 10.99 -5.51 -4.22
CA ASN A 47 11.40 -4.12 -4.04
C ASN A 47 10.54 -3.16 -4.86
N GLU A 48 10.09 -3.61 -6.03
CA GLU A 48 9.14 -2.93 -6.91
C GLU A 48 8.09 -3.94 -7.39
N ASP A 49 6.81 -3.58 -7.31
CA ASP A 49 5.70 -4.47 -7.63
C ASP A 49 4.52 -3.64 -8.17
N ARG A 50 3.54 -4.28 -8.81
CA ARG A 50 2.38 -3.61 -9.39
C ARG A 50 1.41 -3.17 -8.29
N VAL A 51 0.92 -1.94 -8.37
CA VAL A 51 -0.01 -1.37 -7.38
C VAL A 51 -1.28 -2.21 -7.19
N ASN A 52 -1.73 -2.93 -8.23
CA ASN A 52 -2.94 -3.75 -8.20
C ASN A 52 -2.91 -4.80 -7.08
N ARG A 53 -1.73 -5.39 -6.80
CA ARG A 53 -1.56 -6.37 -5.72
C ARG A 53 -1.72 -5.75 -4.34
N PHE A 54 -1.48 -4.45 -4.23
CA PHE A 54 -1.48 -3.70 -2.98
C PHE A 54 -2.72 -2.86 -2.76
N TYR A 55 -3.61 -2.79 -3.74
CA TYR A 55 -4.82 -1.98 -3.70
C TYR A 55 -5.67 -2.18 -2.43
N PRO A 56 -5.92 -3.41 -1.92
CA PRO A 56 -6.68 -3.59 -0.69
C PRO A 56 -6.05 -2.88 0.52
N TYR A 57 -4.72 -2.89 0.61
CA TYR A 57 -3.98 -2.24 1.70
C TYR A 57 -3.97 -0.72 1.56
N ILE A 58 -3.81 -0.22 0.33
CA ILE A 58 -3.87 1.20 0.00
C ILE A 58 -5.24 1.75 0.38
N LYS A 59 -6.32 1.10 -0.06
CA LYS A 59 -7.70 1.49 0.23
C LYS A 59 -7.98 1.50 1.73
N ALA A 60 -7.66 0.40 2.43
CA ALA A 60 -7.86 0.30 3.87
C ALA A 60 -7.09 1.39 4.65
N HIS A 61 -5.87 1.71 4.21
CA HIS A 61 -5.08 2.77 4.84
C HIS A 61 -5.65 4.16 4.57
N ALA A 62 -6.04 4.46 3.33
CA ALA A 62 -6.67 5.71 2.96
C ALA A 62 -7.96 5.95 3.76
N GLU A 63 -8.84 4.96 3.85
CA GLU A 63 -10.08 5.03 4.65
C GLU A 63 -9.81 5.28 6.13
N LYS A 64 -8.76 4.66 6.68
CA LYS A 64 -8.35 4.89 8.08
C LYS A 64 -7.88 6.33 8.31
N LEU A 65 -7.10 6.89 7.38
CA LEU A 65 -6.62 8.27 7.48
C LEU A 65 -7.79 9.27 7.38
N GLU A 66 -8.75 9.03 6.49
CA GLU A 66 -9.93 9.90 6.38
C GLU A 66 -10.77 9.86 7.66
N LYS A 67 -11.00 8.68 8.24
CA LYS A 67 -11.68 8.55 9.55
C LYS A 67 -10.93 9.27 10.68
N ALA A 68 -9.60 9.22 10.68
CA ALA A 68 -8.78 9.87 11.70
C ALA A 68 -8.77 11.41 11.58
N LYS A 69 -8.98 11.96 10.38
CA LYS A 69 -9.13 13.41 10.17
C LYS A 69 -10.51 13.93 10.57
N ALA A 70 -11.53 13.07 10.52
CA ALA A 70 -12.91 13.42 10.83
C ALA A 70 -13.26 13.28 12.32
N ALA A 71 -12.33 12.78 13.14
CA ALA A 71 -12.43 12.65 14.59
C ALA A 71 -11.61 13.73 15.29
#